data_AF-A0A6C0K4T7-F1
#
_entry.id   AF-A0A6C0K4T7-F1
#
_cell.length_a   1.000
_cell.length_b   1.000
_cell.length_c   1.000
_cell.angle_alpha   90.00
_cell.angle_beta   90.00
_cell.angle_gamma   90.00
#
_symmetry.space_group_name_H-M   'P 1'
#
loop_
_entity.id
_entity.type
_entity.pdbx_description
1 polymer ?
#
loop_
_entity_poly.entity_id
_entity_poly.type
_entity_poly.pdbx_seq_one_letter_code
_entity_poly.pdbx_strand_id
1 'polypeptide(L)'
;MKGGSLKGQGAYGCVFQPALLCKGSKNPTDPKKVGKITDYVDAKNEVAFGKYFSKIQGSNKYVIFAEPSTCIPRSKKKQVEKDIDLCKISDKVPMDTMVQLIMPFGGYPISRINLDPSEFNFMKTMEQILEVGTFLLLNDVCHFDMSVQNILFDANKKPRVIDFGFAFRPSIFEAGDLSLRWREIGFDHDTETPEVTLMLATHENISLEESIKGLKQQKPAIQHLASICGVSPDAWAGDIRKWAQTSNSFMIHDWEACWKTYWPGFDAWSIGAILLTLLDVQMRFHTFVESDTWKTNANKIKKVLMGLCRAHPAYRIDAAEALAYLTDGKHPLISSSAGSESSAEGYAWIQEKKARRQFHS
;
A
#
# COMPACT_ATOMS: atom_id res chain seq x y z
N MET A 1 -20.95 30.49 -2.43
CA MET A 1 -20.89 29.09 -1.95
C MET A 1 -19.44 28.74 -1.70
N LYS A 2 -19.16 28.11 -0.56
CA LYS A 2 -17.81 27.94 -0.02
C LYS A 2 -17.12 26.74 -0.69
N GLY A 3 -15.80 26.84 -0.93
CA GLY A 3 -14.96 25.65 -1.07
C GLY A 3 -15.02 24.82 0.21
N GLY A 4 -14.44 23.63 0.21
CA GLY A 4 -14.66 22.68 1.29
C GLY A 4 -13.54 22.56 2.32
N SER A 5 -13.92 22.19 3.55
CA SER A 5 -13.01 21.97 4.69
C SER A 5 -11.85 21.03 4.35
N LEU A 6 -10.70 21.25 4.98
CA LEU A 6 -9.54 20.36 4.86
C LEU A 6 -9.87 19.00 5.50
N LYS A 7 -9.74 17.91 4.74
CA LYS A 7 -10.01 16.55 5.21
C LYS A 7 -8.76 15.76 5.55
N GLY A 8 -7.67 16.01 4.82
CA GLY A 8 -6.40 15.34 5.00
C GLY A 8 -5.26 16.14 4.39
N GLN A 9 -4.06 15.88 4.88
CA GLN A 9 -2.83 16.48 4.38
C GLN A 9 -1.73 15.41 4.42
N GLY A 10 -1.01 15.27 3.31
CA GLY A 10 0.20 14.45 3.20
C GLY A 10 1.43 15.31 2.91
N ALA A 11 2.55 14.65 2.61
CA ALA A 11 3.78 15.34 2.21
C ALA A 11 3.60 16.10 0.88
N TYR A 12 2.84 15.51 -0.05
CA TYR A 12 2.72 15.97 -1.44
C TYR A 12 1.41 16.71 -1.75
N GLY A 13 0.48 16.81 -0.79
CA GLY A 13 -0.81 17.43 -1.11
C GLY A 13 -1.78 17.60 0.04
N CYS A 14 -2.86 18.29 -0.26
CA CYS A 14 -3.99 18.53 0.65
C CYS A 14 -5.29 18.09 -0.01
N VAL A 15 -6.20 17.55 0.80
CA VAL A 15 -7.50 17.06 0.34
C VAL A 15 -8.61 17.90 0.93
N PHE A 16 -9.43 18.51 0.07
CA PHE A 16 -10.55 19.38 0.44
C PHE A 16 -11.89 18.75 0.05
N GLN A 17 -12.93 18.95 0.87
CA GLN A 17 -14.28 18.43 0.60
C GLN A 17 -15.38 19.45 0.94
N PRO A 18 -16.19 19.90 -0.03
CA PRO A 18 -16.04 19.67 -1.47
C PRO A 18 -14.70 20.19 -2.03
N ALA A 19 -14.36 19.78 -3.25
CA ALA A 19 -13.16 20.23 -3.93
C ALA A 19 -13.08 21.77 -4.07
N LEU A 20 -11.87 22.31 -4.17
CA LEU A 20 -11.62 23.74 -4.29
C LEU A 20 -12.12 24.30 -5.63
N LEU A 21 -12.28 25.63 -5.67
CA LEU A 21 -12.69 26.34 -6.88
C LEU A 21 -11.59 26.26 -7.93
N CYS A 22 -11.94 25.88 -9.15
CA CYS A 22 -11.02 25.82 -10.29
C CYS A 22 -11.01 27.14 -11.07
N LYS A 23 -9.91 27.41 -11.79
CA LYS A 23 -9.86 28.49 -12.80
C LYS A 23 -10.82 28.16 -13.96
N GLY A 24 -11.63 29.14 -14.39
CA GLY A 24 -12.43 29.05 -15.62
C GLY A 24 -13.64 28.11 -15.64
N SER A 25 -13.92 27.33 -14.58
CA SER A 25 -15.04 26.36 -14.58
C SER A 25 -16.12 26.65 -13.53
N LYS A 26 -17.31 26.04 -13.73
CA LYS A 26 -18.33 25.92 -12.69
C LYS A 26 -17.81 24.94 -11.63
N ASN A 27 -17.80 25.40 -10.38
CA ASN A 27 -17.07 24.76 -9.28
C ASN A 27 -17.61 23.35 -8.98
N PRO A 28 -16.74 22.39 -8.63
CA PRO A 28 -17.17 21.13 -8.04
C PRO A 28 -17.75 21.40 -6.66
N THR A 29 -19.08 21.50 -6.56
CA THR A 29 -19.81 21.67 -5.29
C THR A 29 -20.32 20.35 -4.72
N ASP A 30 -19.92 19.22 -5.30
CA ASP A 30 -20.42 17.92 -4.89
C ASP A 30 -19.81 17.53 -3.53
N PRO A 31 -20.60 17.47 -2.45
CA PRO A 31 -20.09 17.06 -1.13
C PRO A 31 -19.66 15.59 -1.10
N LYS A 32 -20.01 14.78 -2.11
CA LYS A 32 -19.58 13.38 -2.23
C LYS A 32 -18.21 13.23 -2.89
N LYS A 33 -17.59 14.33 -3.34
CA LYS A 33 -16.27 14.34 -3.97
C LYS A 33 -15.29 15.15 -3.17
N VAL A 34 -14.02 14.78 -3.28
CA VAL A 34 -12.89 15.51 -2.72
C VAL A 34 -12.00 16.02 -3.84
N GLY A 35 -11.27 17.09 -3.55
CA GLY A 35 -10.21 17.63 -4.40
C GLY A 35 -8.86 17.46 -3.72
N LYS A 36 -7.98 16.62 -4.27
CA LYS A 36 -6.57 16.54 -3.86
C LYS A 36 -5.79 17.56 -4.69
N ILE A 37 -5.19 18.56 -4.04
CA ILE A 37 -4.20 19.42 -4.69
C ILE A 37 -2.82 18.81 -4.53
N THR A 38 -2.09 18.71 -5.63
CA THR A 38 -0.74 18.14 -5.70
C THR A 38 0.04 18.80 -6.86
N ASP A 39 1.33 18.49 -6.99
CA ASP A 39 2.11 18.94 -8.13
C ASP A 39 1.75 18.19 -9.43
N TYR A 40 2.30 18.67 -10.55
CA TYR A 40 1.96 18.13 -11.87
C TYR A 40 2.51 16.72 -12.11
N VAL A 41 3.67 16.39 -11.55
CA VAL A 41 4.34 15.10 -11.76
C VAL A 41 3.55 13.99 -11.07
N ASP A 42 3.20 14.20 -9.81
CA ASP A 42 2.37 13.27 -9.04
C ASP A 42 0.98 13.12 -9.67
N ALA A 43 0.37 14.24 -10.07
CA ALA A 43 -0.92 14.24 -10.73
C ALA A 43 -0.93 13.42 -12.03
N LYS A 44 0.18 13.43 -12.79
CA LYS A 44 0.28 12.69 -14.05
C LYS A 44 0.16 11.18 -13.82
N ASN A 45 0.85 10.65 -12.80
CA ASN A 45 0.78 9.21 -12.51
C ASN A 45 -0.59 8.81 -11.96
N GLU A 46 -1.14 9.59 -11.04
CA GLU A 46 -2.48 9.32 -10.49
C GLU A 46 -3.58 9.32 -11.57
N VAL A 47 -3.54 10.27 -12.52
CA VAL A 47 -4.49 10.30 -13.64
C VAL A 47 -4.30 9.12 -14.59
N ALA A 48 -3.06 8.69 -14.81
CA ALA A 48 -2.78 7.51 -15.63
C ALA A 48 -3.39 6.24 -15.01
N PHE A 49 -3.18 6.03 -13.72
CA PHE A 49 -3.82 4.92 -12.99
C PHE A 49 -5.34 5.06 -12.91
N GLY A 50 -5.88 6.27 -12.76
CA GLY A 50 -7.34 6.49 -12.82
C GLY A 50 -7.94 6.07 -14.16
N LYS A 51 -7.29 6.40 -15.28
CA LYS A 51 -7.69 5.92 -16.61
C LYS A 51 -7.55 4.41 -16.75
N TYR A 52 -6.52 3.82 -16.15
CA TYR A 52 -6.32 2.38 -16.17
C TYR A 52 -7.43 1.65 -15.40
N PHE A 53 -7.67 2.01 -14.14
CA PHE A 53 -8.71 1.40 -13.30
C PHE A 53 -10.12 1.63 -13.80
N SER A 54 -10.40 2.75 -14.50
CA SER A 54 -11.71 3.00 -15.11
C SER A 54 -12.10 1.96 -16.17
N LYS A 55 -11.12 1.24 -16.74
CA LYS A 55 -11.33 0.17 -17.73
C LYS A 55 -11.54 -1.20 -17.09
N ILE A 56 -11.20 -1.34 -15.81
CA ILE A 56 -11.30 -2.60 -15.07
C ILE A 56 -12.66 -2.62 -14.36
N GLN A 57 -13.52 -3.57 -14.74
CA GLN A 57 -14.85 -3.71 -14.16
C GLN A 57 -14.77 -4.02 -12.65
N GLY A 58 -15.47 -3.23 -11.84
CA GLY A 58 -15.53 -3.43 -10.39
C GLY A 58 -14.30 -2.95 -9.62
N SER A 59 -13.36 -2.25 -10.25
CA SER A 59 -12.18 -1.66 -9.59
C SER A 59 -12.55 -0.74 -8.42
N ASN A 60 -13.68 -0.04 -8.50
CA ASN A 60 -14.22 0.82 -7.45
C ASN A 60 -14.54 0.10 -6.12
N LYS A 61 -14.56 -1.24 -6.11
CA LYS A 61 -14.67 -2.05 -4.89
C LYS A 61 -13.38 -2.10 -4.09
N TYR A 62 -12.24 -1.83 -4.71
CA TYR A 62 -10.90 -2.03 -4.14
C TYR A 62 -10.09 -0.72 -4.08
N VAL A 63 -10.33 0.19 -5.03
CA VAL A 63 -9.56 1.41 -5.18
C VAL A 63 -10.45 2.64 -5.32
N ILE A 64 -9.96 3.79 -4.89
CA ILE A 64 -10.53 5.10 -5.23
C ILE A 64 -9.48 5.84 -6.05
N PHE A 65 -9.84 6.26 -7.25
CA PHE A 65 -8.93 6.87 -8.19
C PHE A 65 -9.47 8.21 -8.70
N ALA A 66 -8.54 9.05 -9.17
CA ALA A 66 -8.85 10.35 -9.75
C ALA A 66 -9.65 10.21 -11.04
N GLU A 67 -10.63 11.09 -11.22
CA GLU A 67 -11.29 11.28 -12.50
C GLU A 67 -10.28 11.76 -13.55
N PRO A 68 -10.45 11.40 -14.84
CA PRO A 68 -9.53 11.84 -15.89
C PRO A 68 -9.44 13.37 -16.04
N SER A 69 -10.48 14.09 -15.61
CA SER A 69 -10.51 15.54 -15.62
C SER A 69 -9.77 16.09 -14.40
N THR A 70 -8.74 16.89 -14.66
CA THR A 70 -8.06 17.69 -13.64
C THR A 70 -8.42 19.17 -13.81
N CYS A 71 -8.13 19.98 -12.81
CA CYS A 71 -8.23 21.43 -12.94
C CYS A 71 -7.11 22.16 -12.20
N ILE A 72 -6.83 23.39 -12.58
CA ILE A 72 -5.94 24.27 -11.81
C ILE A 72 -6.80 25.00 -10.77
N PRO A 73 -6.49 24.90 -9.46
CA PRO A 73 -7.25 25.63 -8.45
C PRO A 73 -7.01 27.14 -8.59
N ARG A 74 -8.00 27.95 -8.22
CA ARG A 74 -7.82 29.40 -8.13
C ARG A 74 -6.79 29.72 -7.05
N SER A 75 -6.13 30.87 -7.19
CA SER A 75 -5.18 31.36 -6.18
C SER A 75 -5.83 31.46 -4.81
N LYS A 76 -5.02 31.31 -3.75
CA LYS A 76 -5.45 31.32 -2.33
C LYS A 76 -6.43 32.46 -2.00
N LYS A 77 -6.13 33.69 -2.44
CA LYS A 77 -6.98 34.89 -2.26
C LYS A 77 -8.36 34.83 -2.93
N LYS A 78 -8.53 33.97 -3.94
CA LYS A 78 -9.78 33.79 -4.70
C LYS A 78 -10.55 32.53 -4.26
N GLN A 79 -10.06 31.84 -3.24
CA GLN A 79 -10.76 30.73 -2.61
C GLN A 79 -11.66 31.28 -1.49
N VAL A 80 -12.73 30.53 -1.19
CA VAL A 80 -13.71 30.90 -0.15
C VAL A 80 -13.50 30.05 1.12
N GLU A 81 -12.73 28.96 1.01
CA GLU A 81 -12.40 28.09 2.13
C GLU A 81 -11.36 28.73 3.04
N LYS A 82 -11.60 28.69 4.35
CA LYS A 82 -10.70 29.23 5.38
C LYS A 82 -9.61 28.22 5.76
N ASP A 83 -9.91 26.93 5.70
CA ASP A 83 -8.97 25.85 6.02
C ASP A 83 -7.82 25.74 4.99
N ILE A 84 -7.88 26.52 3.91
CA ILE A 84 -6.80 26.59 2.92
C ILE A 84 -5.47 27.05 3.53
N ASP A 85 -5.53 27.87 4.58
CA ASP A 85 -4.35 28.32 5.31
C ASP A 85 -3.68 27.20 6.13
N LEU A 86 -4.39 26.10 6.39
CA LEU A 86 -3.83 24.93 7.07
C LEU A 86 -3.02 24.04 6.12
N CYS A 87 -3.17 24.24 4.81
CA CYS A 87 -2.49 23.44 3.81
C CYS A 87 -1.03 23.90 3.62
N LYS A 88 -0.10 23.28 4.34
CA LYS A 88 1.32 23.70 4.37
C LYS A 88 2.02 23.68 3.01
N ILE A 89 1.60 22.83 2.07
CA ILE A 89 2.21 22.81 0.73
C ILE A 89 1.88 24.08 -0.06
N SER A 90 0.72 24.68 0.19
CA SER A 90 0.31 25.93 -0.46
C SER A 90 1.13 27.16 -0.02
N ASP A 91 1.88 27.02 1.07
CA ASP A 91 2.81 28.06 1.54
C ASP A 91 4.16 27.98 0.82
N LYS A 92 4.53 26.81 0.29
CA LYS A 92 5.79 26.57 -0.43
C LYS A 92 5.64 26.69 -1.94
N VAL A 93 4.50 26.24 -2.47
CA VAL A 93 4.22 26.18 -3.91
C VAL A 93 2.96 26.98 -4.20
N PRO A 94 2.99 27.95 -5.14
CA PRO A 94 1.80 28.69 -5.52
C PRO A 94 0.68 27.75 -5.99
N MET A 95 -0.52 27.90 -5.43
CA MET A 95 -1.65 27.01 -5.77
C MET A 95 -1.99 27.01 -7.25
N ASP A 96 -1.74 28.12 -7.94
CA ASP A 96 -2.07 28.23 -9.34
C ASP A 96 -1.05 27.59 -10.31
N THR A 97 0.01 27.00 -9.76
CA THR A 97 0.91 26.06 -10.44
C THR A 97 0.64 24.60 -10.04
N MET A 98 -0.30 24.36 -9.12
CA MET A 98 -0.72 23.01 -8.71
C MET A 98 -1.85 22.48 -9.59
N VAL A 99 -2.08 21.17 -9.47
CA VAL A 99 -3.20 20.47 -10.09
C VAL A 99 -4.13 19.97 -9.00
N GLN A 100 -5.43 20.12 -9.22
CA GLN A 100 -6.47 19.49 -8.40
C GLN A 100 -7.00 18.24 -9.12
N LEU A 101 -6.88 17.11 -8.45
CA LEU A 101 -7.47 15.83 -8.81
C LEU A 101 -8.83 15.69 -8.11
N ILE A 102 -9.86 15.34 -8.87
CA ILE A 102 -11.21 15.12 -8.34
C ILE A 102 -11.43 13.62 -8.18
N MET A 103 -11.91 13.19 -7.02
CA MET A 103 -12.22 11.78 -6.76
C MET A 103 -13.39 11.63 -5.77
N PRO A 104 -14.08 10.48 -5.75
CA PRO A 104 -15.12 10.21 -4.76
C PRO A 104 -14.58 10.26 -3.33
N PHE A 105 -15.39 10.68 -2.37
CA PHE A 105 -15.06 10.56 -0.95
C PHE A 105 -15.01 9.09 -0.55
N GLY A 106 -13.82 8.64 -0.16
CA GLY A 106 -13.53 7.24 0.13
C GLY A 106 -13.92 6.75 1.51
N GLY A 107 -14.13 7.67 2.46
CA GLY A 107 -14.20 7.38 3.88
C GLY A 107 -12.99 7.92 4.63
N TYR A 108 -12.59 7.26 5.72
CA TYR A 108 -11.52 7.72 6.61
C TYR A 108 -10.36 6.71 6.69
N PRO A 109 -9.11 7.18 6.87
CA PRO A 109 -7.98 6.28 7.04
C PRO A 109 -8.10 5.44 8.31
N ILE A 110 -7.37 4.31 8.35
CA ILE A 110 -7.31 3.40 9.51
C ILE A 110 -7.05 4.13 10.82
N SER A 111 -6.19 5.15 10.79
CA SER A 111 -5.83 5.98 11.93
C SER A 111 -7.01 6.68 12.62
N ARG A 112 -8.18 6.74 11.98
CA ARG A 112 -9.41 7.33 12.52
C ARG A 112 -10.50 6.31 12.85
N ILE A 113 -10.21 5.02 12.74
CA ILE A 113 -11.17 3.95 13.01
C ILE A 113 -11.02 3.51 14.47
N ASN A 114 -12.15 3.28 15.14
CA ASN A 114 -12.16 2.63 16.43
C ASN A 114 -11.73 1.16 16.26
N LEU A 115 -10.59 0.80 16.84
CA LEU A 115 -10.04 -0.55 16.80
C LEU A 115 -10.49 -1.41 18.00
N ASP A 116 -11.48 -1.00 18.77
CA ASP A 116 -12.07 -1.87 19.79
C ASP A 116 -12.65 -3.15 19.13
N PRO A 117 -12.35 -4.37 19.62
CA PRO A 117 -12.85 -5.62 19.04
C PRO A 117 -14.37 -5.73 18.95
N SER A 118 -15.12 -4.98 19.76
CA SER A 118 -16.58 -4.89 19.68
C SER A 118 -17.08 -4.15 18.42
N GLU A 119 -16.26 -3.27 17.85
CA GLU A 119 -16.56 -2.51 16.64
C GLU A 119 -15.71 -2.93 15.44
N PHE A 120 -14.53 -3.47 15.67
CA PHE A 120 -13.54 -3.79 14.65
C PHE A 120 -13.29 -5.30 14.56
N ASN A 121 -13.58 -5.86 13.39
CA ASN A 121 -13.31 -7.28 13.14
C ASN A 121 -12.00 -7.44 12.40
N PHE A 122 -10.92 -7.69 13.15
CA PHE A 122 -9.58 -7.87 12.60
C PHE A 122 -9.51 -8.94 11.50
N MET A 123 -10.17 -10.09 11.69
CA MET A 123 -10.13 -11.19 10.70
C MET A 123 -10.73 -10.78 9.37
N LYS A 124 -11.91 -10.16 9.43
CA LYS A 124 -12.59 -9.65 8.24
C LYS A 124 -11.77 -8.55 7.57
N THR A 125 -11.19 -7.64 8.36
CA THR A 125 -10.36 -6.57 7.81
C THR A 125 -9.07 -7.11 7.18
N MET A 126 -8.44 -8.12 7.78
CA MET A 126 -7.29 -8.81 7.22
C MET A 126 -7.61 -9.44 5.86
N GLU A 127 -8.73 -10.17 5.77
CA GLU A 127 -9.20 -10.74 4.50
C GLU A 127 -9.46 -9.64 3.45
N GLN A 128 -10.13 -8.56 3.82
CA GLN A 128 -10.45 -7.46 2.89
C GLN A 128 -9.23 -6.67 2.42
N ILE A 129 -8.21 -6.46 3.28
CA ILE A 129 -6.95 -5.81 2.86
C ILE A 129 -6.18 -6.74 1.91
N LEU A 130 -6.14 -8.04 2.19
CA LEU A 130 -5.54 -9.03 1.28
C LEU A 130 -6.29 -9.13 -0.04
N GLU A 131 -7.62 -9.00 -0.02
CA GLU A 131 -8.47 -8.91 -1.20
C GLU A 131 -8.07 -7.72 -2.08
N VAL A 132 -7.85 -6.53 -1.50
CA VAL A 132 -7.37 -5.35 -2.25
C VAL A 132 -5.98 -5.59 -2.82
N GLY A 133 -5.03 -6.11 -2.03
CA GLY A 133 -3.69 -6.43 -2.52
C GLY A 133 -3.69 -7.47 -3.64
N THR A 134 -4.55 -8.48 -3.54
CA THR A 134 -4.75 -9.50 -4.57
C THR A 134 -5.32 -8.87 -5.85
N PHE A 135 -6.30 -7.98 -5.74
CA PHE A 135 -6.84 -7.26 -6.89
C PHE A 135 -5.75 -6.47 -7.62
N LEU A 136 -4.92 -5.71 -6.91
CA LEU A 136 -3.83 -4.94 -7.51
C LEU A 136 -2.81 -5.85 -8.22
N LEU A 137 -2.39 -6.92 -7.53
CA LEU A 137 -1.46 -7.93 -8.03
C LEU A 137 -1.96 -8.56 -9.34
N LEU A 138 -3.20 -9.04 -9.38
CA LEU A 138 -3.79 -9.69 -10.56
C LEU A 138 -4.02 -8.71 -11.72
N ASN A 139 -4.05 -7.41 -11.45
CA ASN A 139 -4.14 -6.37 -12.47
C ASN A 139 -2.78 -5.72 -12.77
N ASP A 140 -1.67 -6.40 -12.49
CA ASP A 140 -0.32 -5.92 -12.83
C ASP A 140 -0.07 -4.49 -12.27
N VAL A 141 -0.47 -4.27 -11.01
CA VAL A 141 -0.23 -3.01 -10.28
C VAL A 141 0.53 -3.30 -9.00
N CYS A 142 1.65 -2.60 -8.83
CA CYS A 142 2.27 -2.38 -7.53
C CYS A 142 1.96 -0.95 -7.09
N HIS A 143 1.31 -0.78 -5.96
CA HIS A 143 1.00 0.52 -5.38
C HIS A 143 2.26 1.21 -4.87
N PHE A 144 3.15 0.46 -4.22
CA PHE A 144 4.47 0.91 -3.76
C PHE A 144 4.44 2.05 -2.71
N ASP A 145 3.28 2.31 -2.12
CA ASP A 145 3.09 3.30 -1.06
C ASP A 145 1.90 2.94 -0.16
N MET A 146 1.68 1.64 0.06
CA MET A 146 0.58 1.23 0.92
C MET A 146 0.93 1.52 2.38
N SER A 147 0.09 2.33 3.01
CA SER A 147 0.21 2.71 4.41
C SER A 147 -1.17 2.82 5.05
N VAL A 148 -1.22 2.90 6.38
CA VAL A 148 -2.48 3.12 7.12
C VAL A 148 -3.21 4.42 6.75
N GLN A 149 -2.51 5.38 6.12
CA GLN A 149 -3.10 6.62 5.64
C GLN A 149 -3.70 6.48 4.24
N ASN A 150 -3.21 5.53 3.44
CA ASN A 150 -3.63 5.27 2.06
C ASN A 150 -4.68 4.15 1.95
N ILE A 151 -5.12 3.56 3.08
CA ILE A 151 -6.26 2.64 3.15
C ILE A 151 -7.43 3.35 3.83
N LEU A 152 -8.46 3.68 3.05
CA LEU A 152 -9.67 4.33 3.52
C LEU A 152 -10.78 3.31 3.78
N PHE A 153 -11.53 3.50 4.86
CA PHE A 153 -12.70 2.71 5.20
C PHE A 153 -13.96 3.54 5.02
N ASP A 154 -14.88 3.02 4.23
CA ASP A 154 -16.19 3.63 4.03
C ASP A 154 -17.12 3.39 5.24
N ALA A 155 -18.36 3.89 5.14
CA ALA A 155 -19.36 3.71 6.18
C ALA A 155 -19.70 2.23 6.47
N ASN A 156 -19.42 1.32 5.54
CA ASN A 156 -19.60 -0.13 5.69
C ASN A 156 -18.33 -0.83 6.18
N LYS A 157 -17.31 -0.06 6.59
CA LYS A 157 -15.99 -0.56 7.02
C LYS A 157 -15.30 -1.40 5.94
N LYS A 158 -15.56 -1.11 4.67
CA LYS A 158 -14.85 -1.76 3.56
C LYS A 158 -13.58 -0.95 3.21
N PRO A 159 -12.39 -1.57 3.24
CA PRO A 159 -11.15 -0.89 2.86
C PRO A 159 -11.10 -0.66 1.34
N ARG A 160 -10.61 0.51 0.95
CA ARG A 160 -10.21 0.85 -0.41
C ARG A 160 -8.91 1.64 -0.39
N VAL A 161 -8.06 1.40 -1.36
CA VAL A 161 -6.74 2.05 -1.45
C VAL A 161 -6.81 3.31 -2.31
N ILE A 162 -6.02 4.32 -1.94
CA ILE A 162 -5.87 5.62 -2.60
C ILE A 162 -4.40 5.95 -2.82
N ASP A 163 -4.13 7.02 -3.57
CA ASP A 163 -2.80 7.61 -3.73
C ASP A 163 -1.82 6.77 -4.58
N PHE A 164 -2.12 6.69 -5.88
CA PHE A 164 -1.31 5.96 -6.85
C PHE A 164 -0.13 6.78 -7.41
N GLY A 165 0.33 7.81 -6.68
CA GLY A 165 1.43 8.67 -7.12
C GLY A 165 2.74 7.91 -7.37
N PHE A 166 3.02 6.89 -6.56
CA PHE A 166 4.21 6.03 -6.69
C PHE A 166 3.97 4.70 -7.39
N ALA A 167 2.71 4.42 -7.75
CA ALA A 167 2.34 3.13 -8.31
C ALA A 167 3.04 2.89 -9.66
N PHE A 168 3.22 1.63 -9.99
CA PHE A 168 3.79 1.21 -11.27
C PHE A 168 3.20 -0.10 -11.76
N ARG A 169 3.39 -0.35 -13.05
CA ARG A 169 2.95 -1.55 -13.73
C ARG A 169 4.17 -2.39 -14.14
N PRO A 170 4.45 -3.50 -13.45
CA PRO A 170 5.62 -4.33 -13.69
C PRO A 170 5.82 -4.75 -15.15
N SER A 171 4.74 -5.07 -15.87
CA SER A 171 4.81 -5.49 -17.28
C SER A 171 5.36 -4.44 -18.25
N ILE A 172 5.30 -3.16 -17.88
CA ILE A 172 5.77 -2.02 -18.70
C ILE A 172 6.80 -1.16 -17.94
N PHE A 173 7.35 -1.66 -16.84
CA PHE A 173 8.33 -0.96 -16.02
C PHE A 173 9.68 -0.89 -16.75
N GLU A 174 10.31 0.27 -16.78
CA GLU A 174 11.59 0.51 -17.46
C GLU A 174 12.63 1.16 -16.52
N ALA A 175 13.92 1.07 -16.82
CA ALA A 175 14.97 1.68 -15.98
C ALA A 175 14.73 3.17 -15.65
N GLY A 176 14.15 3.95 -16.57
CA GLY A 176 13.84 5.36 -16.36
C GLY A 176 12.84 5.61 -15.22
N ASP A 177 11.97 4.64 -14.95
CA ASP A 177 10.98 4.69 -13.88
C ASP A 177 11.60 4.67 -12.48
N LEU A 178 12.76 4.05 -12.30
CA LEU A 178 13.40 3.90 -10.99
C LEU A 178 13.65 5.26 -10.32
N SER A 179 14.05 6.25 -11.11
CA SER A 179 14.36 7.60 -10.62
C SER A 179 13.16 8.29 -9.94
N LEU A 180 11.93 7.94 -10.31
CA LEU A 180 10.70 8.49 -9.73
C LEU A 180 10.31 7.82 -8.42
N ARG A 181 11.02 6.77 -8.02
CA ARG A 181 10.64 5.89 -6.92
C ARG A 181 11.72 5.75 -5.84
N TRP A 182 12.89 6.33 -6.07
CA TRP A 182 13.89 6.50 -5.03
C TRP A 182 13.40 7.49 -3.98
N ARG A 183 13.59 7.10 -2.72
CA ARG A 183 13.17 7.83 -1.53
C ARG A 183 14.37 8.02 -0.61
N GLU A 184 14.23 8.91 0.35
CA GLU A 184 15.19 8.98 1.46
C GLU A 184 15.17 7.65 2.24
N ILE A 185 16.34 7.16 2.60
CA ILE A 185 16.46 5.92 3.38
C ILE A 185 15.79 6.09 4.75
N GLY A 186 14.84 5.21 5.04
CA GLY A 186 14.22 5.09 6.35
C GLY A 186 14.28 3.66 6.87
N PHE A 187 15.26 3.34 7.72
CA PHE A 187 15.32 2.00 8.34
C PHE A 187 14.12 1.70 9.25
N ASP A 188 13.51 2.75 9.81
CA ASP A 188 12.30 2.73 10.62
C ASP A 188 11.00 2.86 9.79
N HIS A 189 11.11 3.13 8.48
CA HIS A 189 9.93 3.25 7.62
C HIS A 189 9.28 1.87 7.43
N ASP A 190 8.20 1.63 8.18
CA ASP A 190 7.70 0.28 8.40
C ASP A 190 7.18 -0.42 7.14
N THR A 191 6.51 0.35 6.28
CA THR A 191 5.87 -0.15 5.06
C THR A 191 6.83 -0.26 3.88
N GLU A 192 8.04 0.28 3.97
CA GLU A 192 9.07 0.06 2.95
C GLU A 192 9.68 -1.32 3.13
N THR A 193 9.70 -2.05 2.01
CA THR A 193 10.20 -3.41 1.98
C THR A 193 11.72 -3.47 2.17
N PRO A 194 12.25 -4.45 2.93
CA PRO A 194 13.67 -4.53 3.27
C PRO A 194 14.61 -4.46 2.07
N GLU A 195 14.30 -5.18 0.99
CA GLU A 195 15.14 -5.20 -0.20
C GLU A 195 15.24 -3.85 -0.89
N VAL A 196 14.20 -3.02 -0.85
CA VAL A 196 14.23 -1.66 -1.40
C VAL A 196 15.08 -0.76 -0.50
N THR A 197 14.93 -0.86 0.83
CA THR A 197 15.82 -0.14 1.75
C THR A 197 17.28 -0.52 1.53
N LEU A 198 17.59 -1.80 1.25
CA LEU A 198 18.94 -2.24 0.92
C LEU A 198 19.45 -1.68 -0.42
N MET A 199 18.58 -1.59 -1.44
CA MET A 199 18.93 -0.96 -2.73
C MET A 199 19.23 0.53 -2.55
N LEU A 200 18.39 1.26 -1.80
CA LEU A 200 18.60 2.67 -1.47
C LEU A 200 19.90 2.86 -0.68
N ALA A 201 20.15 2.04 0.33
CA ALA A 201 21.38 2.09 1.13
C ALA A 201 22.64 1.83 0.30
N THR A 202 22.56 0.89 -0.64
CA THR A 202 23.65 0.63 -1.59
C THR A 202 23.89 1.85 -2.49
N HIS A 203 22.82 2.50 -2.96
CA HIS A 203 22.88 3.72 -3.75
C HIS A 203 23.50 4.90 -2.98
N GLU A 204 23.30 4.98 -1.67
CA GLU A 204 23.92 5.98 -0.78
C GLU A 204 25.30 5.56 -0.23
N ASN A 205 25.89 4.46 -0.73
CA ASN A 205 27.17 3.90 -0.30
C ASN A 205 27.22 3.47 1.19
N ILE A 206 26.07 3.11 1.76
CA ILE A 206 25.99 2.50 3.10
C ILE A 206 26.26 1.00 2.96
N SER A 207 27.08 0.45 3.86
CA SER A 207 27.44 -0.97 3.78
C SER A 207 26.23 -1.89 4.01
N LEU A 208 26.24 -3.07 3.37
CA LEU A 208 25.17 -4.06 3.52
C LEU A 208 24.95 -4.45 4.99
N GLU A 209 26.02 -4.66 5.76
CA GLU A 209 25.93 -5.07 7.16
C GLU A 209 25.37 -3.97 8.06
N GLU A 210 25.76 -2.72 7.83
CA GLU A 210 25.19 -1.57 8.53
C GLU A 210 23.69 -1.43 8.22
N SER A 211 23.31 -1.60 6.95
CA SER A 211 21.93 -1.52 6.51
C SER A 211 21.05 -2.61 7.12
N ILE A 212 21.54 -3.87 7.12
CA ILE A 212 20.83 -4.99 7.75
C ILE A 212 20.72 -4.80 9.27
N LYS A 213 21.77 -4.27 9.92
CA LYS A 213 21.73 -3.91 11.34
C LYS A 213 20.67 -2.83 11.60
N GLY A 214 20.63 -1.78 10.77
CA GLY A 214 19.65 -0.71 10.82
C GLY A 214 18.23 -1.25 10.72
N LEU A 215 17.94 -2.03 9.68
CA LEU A 215 16.67 -2.72 9.49
C LEU A 215 16.27 -3.52 10.73
N LYS A 216 17.14 -4.43 11.19
CA LYS A 216 16.89 -5.31 12.34
C LYS A 216 16.53 -4.53 13.61
N GLN A 217 17.18 -3.40 13.84
CA GLN A 217 17.04 -2.63 15.07
C GLN A 217 15.87 -1.65 15.02
N GLN A 218 15.62 -1.03 13.86
CA GLN A 218 14.76 0.14 13.75
C GLN A 218 13.40 -0.17 13.11
N LYS A 219 13.28 -1.22 12.28
CA LYS A 219 12.02 -1.49 11.55
C LYS A 219 10.93 -2.07 12.47
N PRO A 220 9.80 -1.38 12.68
CA PRO A 220 8.77 -1.82 13.62
C PRO A 220 8.18 -3.21 13.32
N ALA A 221 7.95 -3.56 12.05
CA ALA A 221 7.41 -4.84 11.63
C ALA A 221 8.27 -6.02 12.08
N ILE A 222 9.60 -5.85 12.17
CA ILE A 222 10.49 -6.89 12.70
C ILE A 222 10.27 -7.08 14.19
N GLN A 223 10.05 -6.00 14.94
CA GLN A 223 9.73 -6.07 16.38
C GLN A 223 8.35 -6.68 16.63
N HIS A 224 7.36 -6.34 15.81
CA HIS A 224 6.04 -6.96 15.85
C HIS A 224 6.10 -8.45 15.48
N LEU A 225 6.87 -8.84 14.46
CA LEU A 225 7.09 -10.25 14.12
C LEU A 225 7.73 -11.03 15.28
N ALA A 226 8.71 -10.43 15.96
CA ALA A 226 9.36 -11.07 17.09
C ALA A 226 8.39 -11.29 18.26
N SER A 227 7.66 -10.24 18.64
CA SER A 227 6.72 -10.29 19.78
C SER A 227 5.46 -11.12 19.51
N ILE A 228 4.85 -10.98 18.34
CA ILE A 228 3.57 -11.61 18.01
C ILE A 228 3.77 -13.00 17.42
N CYS A 229 4.72 -13.15 16.49
CA CYS A 229 4.93 -14.37 15.71
C CYS A 229 6.11 -15.22 16.20
N GLY A 230 6.92 -14.73 17.14
CA GLY A 230 8.08 -15.47 17.66
C GLY A 230 9.25 -15.58 16.67
N VAL A 231 9.32 -14.69 15.68
CA VAL A 231 10.42 -14.68 14.70
C VAL A 231 11.66 -14.05 15.32
N SER A 232 12.79 -14.76 15.34
CA SER A 232 14.07 -14.18 15.79
C SER A 232 14.53 -13.07 14.83
N PRO A 233 14.77 -11.83 15.30
CA PRO A 233 15.32 -10.75 14.47
C PRO A 233 16.68 -11.10 13.85
N ASP A 234 17.51 -11.90 14.53
CA ASP A 234 18.80 -12.34 13.99
C ASP A 234 18.63 -13.37 12.88
N ALA A 235 17.70 -14.32 13.04
CA ALA A 235 17.38 -15.26 11.97
C ALA A 235 16.79 -14.54 10.75
N TRP A 236 15.92 -13.56 10.99
CA TRP A 236 15.35 -12.70 9.95
C TRP A 236 16.45 -11.91 9.21
N ALA A 237 17.39 -11.31 9.96
CA ALA A 237 18.53 -10.60 9.38
C ALA A 237 19.46 -11.54 8.58
N GLY A 238 19.65 -12.77 9.05
CA GLY A 238 20.35 -13.82 8.31
C GLY A 238 19.69 -14.15 6.97
N ASP A 239 18.37 -14.20 6.94
CA ASP A 239 17.58 -14.55 5.74
C ASP A 239 17.65 -13.45 4.66
N ILE A 240 17.55 -12.16 5.03
CA ILE A 240 17.75 -11.06 4.07
C ILE A 240 19.22 -10.94 3.62
N ARG A 241 20.19 -11.21 4.50
CA ARG A 241 21.61 -11.27 4.13
C ARG A 241 21.85 -12.34 3.07
N LYS A 242 21.29 -13.54 3.27
CA LYS A 242 21.39 -14.64 2.31
C LYS A 242 20.83 -14.22 0.95
N TRP A 243 19.68 -13.54 0.91
CA TRP A 243 19.14 -13.01 -0.34
C TRP A 243 20.12 -12.03 -1.01
N ALA A 244 20.60 -11.04 -0.28
CA ALA A 244 21.51 -10.02 -0.84
C ALA A 244 22.79 -10.63 -1.42
N GLN A 245 23.25 -11.75 -0.87
CA GLN A 245 24.44 -12.49 -1.32
C GLN A 245 24.17 -13.51 -2.45
N THR A 246 22.91 -13.80 -2.78
CA THR A 246 22.54 -14.82 -3.77
C THR A 246 21.72 -14.28 -4.92
N SER A 247 21.11 -13.11 -4.77
CA SER A 247 20.37 -12.44 -5.83
C SER A 247 21.33 -11.84 -6.85
N ASN A 248 21.40 -12.44 -8.04
CA ASN A 248 22.27 -11.94 -9.11
C ASN A 248 21.96 -10.49 -9.47
N SER A 249 20.68 -10.13 -9.62
CA SER A 249 20.29 -8.75 -9.93
C SER A 249 20.71 -7.76 -8.85
N PHE A 250 20.63 -8.14 -7.57
CA PHE A 250 21.07 -7.27 -6.49
C PHE A 250 22.60 -7.11 -6.49
N MET A 251 23.35 -8.20 -6.62
CA MET A 251 24.81 -8.20 -6.57
C MET A 251 25.46 -7.39 -7.70
N ILE A 252 24.87 -7.39 -8.90
CA ILE A 252 25.38 -6.64 -10.05
C ILE A 252 24.75 -5.24 -10.19
N HIS A 253 23.94 -4.82 -9.21
CA HIS A 253 23.21 -3.56 -9.21
C HIS A 253 22.24 -3.38 -10.41
N ASP A 254 21.68 -4.48 -10.90
CA ASP A 254 20.59 -4.47 -11.90
C ASP A 254 19.25 -4.25 -11.19
N TRP A 255 18.99 -2.99 -10.83
CA TRP A 255 17.80 -2.58 -10.08
C TRP A 255 16.51 -2.81 -10.85
N GLU A 256 16.53 -2.68 -12.18
CA GLU A 256 15.35 -2.96 -12.99
C GLU A 256 14.96 -4.44 -12.87
N ALA A 257 15.93 -5.36 -13.04
CA ALA A 257 15.68 -6.78 -12.87
C ALA A 257 15.28 -7.13 -11.43
N CYS A 258 15.89 -6.50 -10.42
CA CYS A 258 15.46 -6.66 -9.03
C CYS A 258 13.98 -6.31 -8.85
N TRP A 259 13.57 -5.14 -9.32
CA TRP A 259 12.19 -4.67 -9.20
C TRP A 259 11.22 -5.59 -9.93
N LYS A 260 11.50 -5.93 -11.20
CA LYS A 260 10.69 -6.87 -11.98
C LYS A 260 10.58 -8.26 -11.36
N THR A 261 11.61 -8.70 -10.64
CA THR A 261 11.61 -10.02 -10.00
C THR A 261 10.83 -10.02 -8.68
N TYR A 262 10.99 -8.99 -7.86
CA TYR A 262 10.54 -9.00 -6.46
C TYR A 262 9.31 -8.13 -6.18
N TRP A 263 8.79 -7.39 -7.17
CA TRP A 263 7.63 -6.49 -6.99
C TRP A 263 6.40 -7.12 -6.30
N PRO A 264 6.03 -8.41 -6.49
CA PRO A 264 4.86 -8.96 -5.81
C PRO A 264 5.02 -8.92 -4.29
N GLY A 265 6.26 -8.92 -3.82
CA GLY A 265 6.63 -8.86 -2.41
C GLY A 265 6.61 -7.45 -1.81
N PHE A 266 6.57 -6.38 -2.61
CA PHE A 266 6.68 -5.01 -2.11
C PHE A 266 5.41 -4.62 -1.35
N ASP A 267 4.27 -4.67 -2.03
CA ASP A 267 2.97 -4.42 -1.41
C ASP A 267 2.61 -5.50 -0.38
N ALA A 268 3.04 -6.75 -0.59
CA ALA A 268 2.84 -7.83 0.39
C ALA A 268 3.52 -7.52 1.73
N TRP A 269 4.75 -6.98 1.70
CA TRP A 269 5.43 -6.51 2.90
C TRP A 269 4.63 -5.40 3.58
N SER A 270 4.22 -4.37 2.83
CA SER A 270 3.45 -3.25 3.37
C SER A 270 2.13 -3.71 4.02
N ILE A 271 1.40 -4.66 3.40
CA ILE A 271 0.20 -5.27 3.99
C ILE A 271 0.55 -5.97 5.30
N GLY A 272 1.59 -6.81 5.30
CA GLY A 272 2.01 -7.52 6.50
C GLY A 272 2.36 -6.58 7.65
N ALA A 273 3.10 -5.49 7.38
CA ALA A 273 3.46 -4.47 8.37
C ALA A 273 2.21 -3.74 8.94
N ILE A 274 1.27 -3.37 8.07
CA ILE A 274 -0.01 -2.75 8.47
C ILE A 274 -0.80 -3.71 9.36
N LEU A 275 -0.93 -4.98 8.96
CA LEU A 275 -1.67 -5.99 9.72
C LEU A 275 -1.02 -6.34 11.05
N LEU A 276 0.31 -6.36 11.13
CA LEU A 276 1.05 -6.53 12.39
C LEU A 276 0.76 -5.38 13.36
N THR A 277 0.77 -4.13 12.87
CA THR A 277 0.44 -2.95 13.66
C THR A 277 -1.01 -3.01 14.18
N LEU A 278 -1.96 -3.39 13.31
CA LEU A 278 -3.35 -3.58 13.72
C LEU A 278 -3.51 -4.68 14.77
N LEU A 279 -2.83 -5.81 14.57
CA LEU A 279 -2.88 -6.94 15.48
C LEU A 279 -2.27 -6.60 16.84
N ASP A 280 -1.17 -5.86 16.88
CA ASP A 280 -0.57 -5.38 18.14
C ASP A 280 -1.60 -4.61 18.98
N VAL A 281 -2.37 -3.72 18.34
CA VAL A 281 -3.46 -2.99 19.02
C VAL A 281 -4.55 -3.95 19.50
N GLN A 282 -5.00 -4.89 18.66
CA GLN A 282 -6.03 -5.89 19.05
C GLN A 282 -5.60 -6.75 20.24
N MET A 283 -4.34 -7.17 20.28
CA MET A 283 -3.80 -8.04 21.33
C MET A 283 -3.79 -7.38 22.72
N ARG A 284 -3.97 -6.06 22.81
CA ARG A 284 -4.11 -5.33 24.08
C ARG A 284 -5.50 -5.48 24.70
N PHE A 285 -6.48 -5.94 23.93
CA PHE A 285 -7.84 -6.19 24.41
C PHE A 285 -7.98 -7.64 24.86
N HIS A 286 -8.26 -7.83 26.16
CA HIS A 286 -8.50 -9.16 26.72
C HIS A 286 -9.63 -9.90 26.00
N THR A 287 -10.69 -9.18 25.62
CA THR A 287 -11.82 -9.71 24.86
C THR A 287 -11.41 -10.30 23.50
N PHE A 288 -10.40 -9.71 22.84
CA PHE A 288 -9.87 -10.25 21.59
C PHE A 288 -9.02 -11.50 21.83
N VAL A 289 -8.07 -11.43 22.77
CA VAL A 289 -7.14 -12.54 23.08
C VAL A 289 -7.89 -13.78 23.58
N GLU A 290 -8.97 -13.58 24.34
CA GLU A 290 -9.80 -14.67 24.83
C GLU A 290 -10.86 -15.17 23.84
N SER A 291 -11.08 -14.45 22.74
CA SER A 291 -12.10 -14.83 21.75
C SER A 291 -11.81 -16.19 21.11
N ASP A 292 -12.86 -16.95 20.84
CA ASP A 292 -12.75 -18.22 20.10
C ASP A 292 -12.19 -18.02 18.69
N THR A 293 -12.52 -16.88 18.07
CA THR A 293 -12.01 -16.50 16.76
C THR A 293 -10.49 -16.42 16.76
N TRP A 294 -9.88 -15.72 17.73
CA TRP A 294 -8.43 -15.64 17.85
C TRP A 294 -7.84 -17.01 18.20
N LYS A 295 -8.34 -17.70 19.23
CA LYS A 295 -7.82 -19.01 19.66
C LYS A 295 -7.80 -20.04 18.52
N THR A 296 -8.82 -20.02 17.67
CA THR A 296 -8.94 -20.94 16.52
C THR A 296 -8.01 -20.55 15.36
N ASN A 297 -7.84 -19.24 15.10
CA ASN A 297 -7.16 -18.76 13.89
C ASN A 297 -5.73 -18.23 14.12
N ALA A 298 -5.27 -18.07 15.37
CA ALA A 298 -3.98 -17.45 15.71
C ALA A 298 -2.82 -18.06 14.91
N ASN A 299 -2.74 -19.39 14.83
CA ASN A 299 -1.69 -20.06 14.08
C ASN A 299 -1.76 -19.78 12.57
N LYS A 300 -2.96 -19.71 12.01
CA LYS A 300 -3.17 -19.39 10.60
C LYS A 300 -2.75 -17.95 10.32
N ILE A 301 -3.19 -17.00 11.14
CA ILE A 301 -2.85 -15.57 11.05
C ILE A 301 -1.34 -15.36 11.14
N LYS A 302 -0.69 -15.93 12.16
CA LYS A 302 0.77 -15.81 12.36
C LYS A 302 1.54 -16.32 11.15
N LYS A 303 1.13 -17.45 10.56
CA LYS A 303 1.75 -17.97 9.33
C LYS A 303 1.60 -17.04 8.13
N VAL A 304 0.44 -16.42 7.95
CA VAL A 304 0.23 -15.40 6.91
C VAL A 304 1.16 -14.20 7.13
N LEU A 305 1.18 -13.64 8.34
CA LEU A 305 2.02 -12.48 8.66
C LEU A 305 3.52 -12.78 8.50
N MET A 306 3.97 -13.94 8.97
CA MET A 306 5.35 -14.39 8.75
C MET A 306 5.69 -14.58 7.27
N GLY A 307 4.73 -15.03 6.46
CA GLY A 307 4.91 -15.19 5.02
C GLY A 307 4.99 -13.85 4.28
N LEU A 308 4.08 -12.92 4.59
CA LEU A 308 4.04 -11.56 4.01
C LEU A 308 5.27 -10.75 4.40
N CYS A 309 5.76 -10.89 5.63
CA CYS A 309 6.93 -10.19 6.14
C CYS A 309 8.19 -11.08 6.16
N ARG A 310 8.28 -12.06 5.26
CA ARG A 310 9.50 -12.86 5.08
C ARG A 310 10.63 -11.95 4.63
N ALA A 311 11.80 -12.09 5.26
CA ALA A 311 12.97 -11.27 4.95
C ALA A 311 13.44 -11.51 3.52
N HIS A 312 13.70 -12.77 3.14
CA HIS A 312 14.11 -13.14 1.80
C HIS A 312 12.97 -12.97 0.78
N PRO A 313 12.99 -11.98 -0.13
CA PRO A 313 11.85 -11.65 -0.99
C PRO A 313 11.47 -12.76 -1.96
N ALA A 314 12.42 -13.61 -2.40
CA ALA A 314 12.10 -14.77 -3.25
C ALA A 314 11.15 -15.80 -2.58
N TYR A 315 11.19 -15.90 -1.24
CA TYR A 315 10.36 -16.83 -0.47
C TYR A 315 9.18 -16.14 0.23
N ARG A 316 9.05 -14.81 0.10
CA ARG A 316 7.91 -14.05 0.60
C ARG A 316 6.66 -14.41 -0.18
N ILE A 317 5.58 -14.70 0.53
CA ILE A 317 4.27 -14.92 -0.11
C ILE A 317 3.66 -13.58 -0.49
N ASP A 318 3.01 -13.51 -1.65
CA ASP A 318 2.29 -12.31 -2.05
C ASP A 318 0.86 -12.27 -1.47
N ALA A 319 0.11 -11.21 -1.80
CA ALA A 319 -1.25 -11.03 -1.30
C ALA A 319 -2.21 -12.15 -1.73
N ALA A 320 -2.09 -12.68 -2.96
CA ALA A 320 -2.95 -13.75 -3.46
C ALA A 320 -2.69 -15.07 -2.72
N GLU A 321 -1.42 -15.41 -2.51
CA GLU A 321 -1.03 -16.59 -1.74
C GLU A 321 -1.44 -16.49 -0.27
N ALA A 322 -1.28 -15.31 0.33
CA ALA A 322 -1.74 -15.02 1.69
C ALA A 322 -3.26 -15.12 1.83
N LEU A 323 -4.02 -14.58 0.87
CA LEU A 323 -5.49 -14.70 0.83
C LEU A 323 -5.92 -16.16 0.67
N ALA A 324 -5.21 -16.92 -0.16
CA ALA A 324 -5.46 -18.36 -0.33
C ALA A 324 -5.21 -19.14 0.94
N TYR A 325 -4.12 -18.84 1.64
CA TYR A 325 -3.83 -19.47 2.92
C TYR A 325 -4.87 -19.12 3.99
N LEU A 326 -5.29 -17.84 4.05
CA LEU A 326 -6.26 -17.38 5.04
C LEU A 326 -7.65 -18.01 4.84
N THR A 327 -8.07 -18.12 3.58
CA THR A 327 -9.44 -18.56 3.19
C THR A 327 -9.52 -20.02 2.75
N ASP A 328 -8.44 -20.79 2.92
CA ASP A 328 -8.32 -22.18 2.46
C ASP A 328 -8.62 -22.33 0.95
N GLY A 329 -8.21 -21.34 0.16
CA GLY A 329 -8.39 -21.28 -1.30
C GLY A 329 -9.82 -21.02 -1.76
N LYS A 330 -10.74 -20.65 -0.85
CA LYS A 330 -12.17 -20.50 -1.16
C LYS A 330 -12.56 -19.09 -1.60
N HIS A 331 -11.67 -18.11 -1.46
CA HIS A 331 -12.00 -16.73 -1.81
C HIS A 331 -12.26 -16.56 -3.32
N PRO A 332 -13.28 -15.79 -3.74
CA PRO A 332 -13.65 -15.64 -5.14
C PRO A 332 -12.51 -15.19 -6.06
N LEU A 333 -11.56 -14.36 -5.62
CA LEU A 333 -10.43 -13.92 -6.46
C LEU A 333 -9.39 -15.00 -6.79
N ILE A 334 -9.42 -16.16 -6.14
CA ILE A 334 -8.34 -17.17 -6.19
C ILE A 334 -8.86 -18.61 -6.23
N SER A 335 -10.18 -18.77 -6.27
CA SER A 335 -10.87 -20.05 -6.27
C SER A 335 -10.85 -20.66 -7.68
N SER A 336 -10.48 -21.94 -7.77
CA SER A 336 -10.57 -22.70 -9.03
C SER A 336 -12.00 -23.05 -9.43
N SER A 337 -12.97 -22.92 -8.51
CA SER A 337 -14.37 -23.32 -8.69
C SER A 337 -15.33 -22.14 -8.86
N ALA A 338 -14.88 -20.92 -8.62
CA ALA A 338 -15.64 -19.73 -8.97
C ALA A 338 -15.64 -19.61 -10.51
N GLY A 339 -16.81 -19.61 -11.14
CA GLY A 339 -16.93 -19.57 -12.61
C GLY A 339 -16.57 -18.22 -13.25
N SER A 340 -15.70 -17.42 -12.62
CA SER A 340 -15.27 -16.09 -13.10
C SER A 340 -13.86 -16.12 -13.68
N GLU A 341 -13.57 -15.30 -14.68
CA GLU A 341 -12.23 -15.22 -15.29
C GLU A 341 -11.15 -14.84 -14.25
N SER A 342 -11.43 -13.85 -13.40
CA SER A 342 -10.51 -13.37 -12.35
C SER A 342 -10.10 -14.45 -11.34
N SER A 343 -10.98 -15.43 -11.10
CA SER A 343 -10.70 -16.48 -10.11
C SER A 343 -9.78 -17.56 -10.67
N ALA A 344 -9.92 -17.86 -11.96
CA ALA A 344 -8.99 -18.72 -12.69
C ALA A 344 -7.59 -18.09 -12.77
N GLU A 345 -7.51 -16.78 -13.02
CA GLU A 345 -6.24 -16.03 -13.03
C GLU A 345 -5.54 -16.09 -11.67
N GLY A 346 -6.26 -15.82 -10.58
CA GLY A 346 -5.69 -15.88 -9.23
C GLY A 346 -5.19 -17.27 -8.84
N TYR A 347 -5.95 -18.31 -9.18
CA TYR A 347 -5.50 -19.69 -8.95
C TYR A 347 -4.23 -20.01 -9.78
N ALA A 348 -4.23 -19.66 -11.07
CA ALA A 348 -3.09 -19.90 -11.96
C ALA A 348 -1.83 -19.18 -11.46
N TRP A 349 -1.95 -17.91 -11.06
CA TRP A 349 -0.87 -17.12 -10.45
C TRP A 349 -0.22 -17.85 -9.26
N ILE A 350 -1.05 -18.36 -8.34
CA ILE A 350 -0.56 -19.06 -7.15
C ILE A 350 0.20 -20.34 -7.54
N GLN A 351 -0.29 -21.11 -8.52
CA GLN A 351 0.39 -22.32 -8.97
C GLN A 351 1.75 -21.99 -9.63
N GLU A 352 1.78 -20.95 -10.46
CA GLU A 352 3.00 -20.48 -11.10
C GLU A 352 4.05 -20.05 -10.06
N LYS A 353 3.66 -19.25 -9.06
CA LYS A 353 4.56 -18.81 -7.98
C LYS A 353 5.11 -19.98 -7.16
N LYS A 354 4.27 -20.97 -6.85
CA LYS A 354 4.70 -22.20 -6.17
C LYS A 354 5.73 -22.96 -6.98
N ALA A 355 5.49 -23.13 -8.29
CA ALA A 355 6.43 -23.80 -9.18
C ALA A 355 7.77 -23.05 -9.22
N ARG A 356 7.76 -21.72 -9.39
CA ARG A 356 8.98 -20.90 -9.38
C ARG A 356 9.80 -21.05 -8.10
N ARG A 357 9.17 -21.14 -6.92
CA ARG A 357 9.91 -21.35 -5.66
C ARG A 357 10.56 -22.73 -5.57
N GLN A 358 9.93 -23.78 -6.10
CA GLN A 358 10.49 -25.13 -6.11
C GLN A 358 11.76 -25.23 -6.97
N PHE A 359 11.89 -24.39 -8.00
CA PHE A 359 13.13 -24.31 -8.80
C PHE A 359 14.27 -23.56 -8.10
N HIS A 360 13.98 -22.77 -7.06
CA HIS A 360 14.95 -21.96 -6.33
C HIS A 360 15.24 -22.45 -4.91
N SER A 361 14.58 -23.53 -4.46
CA SER A 361 14.83 -24.22 -3.19
C SER A 361 15.69 -25.46 -3.43
#